data_AF-A0A6G0L5Z4-F1
#
_entry.id   AF-A0A6G0L5Z4-F1
#
_cell.length_a   1.000
_cell.length_b   1.000
_cell.length_c   1.000
_cell.angle_alpha   90.00
_cell.angle_beta   90.00
_cell.angle_gamma   90.00
#
_symmetry.space_group_name_H-M   'P 1'
#
loop_
_entity.id
_entity.type
_entity.pdbx_description
1 polymer ?
#
loop_
_entity_poly.entity_id
_entity_poly.type
_entity_poly.pdbx_seq_one_letter_code
_entity_poly.pdbx_strand_id
1 'polypeptide(L)'
;MLSILMEIGGEGHVVEIDETSLKKKSKYNRGHHYWLFGGVDRTTNHWFGIVTYEDRTKPTLSALIKEHMKAGTTIMSDQIALYVSMNGKHTLANNRLLRDKNYKHLWVNHSKTYVDPATGTHTNRIEGAWKIRAKHHAIRGMKKALLPMYLDEYLWRSWFTPPQATQSDVLRSLVTGIVKYYY
;
A
#
# COMPACT_ATOMS: atom_id res chain seq x y z
N MET A 1 0.26 10.81 13.43
CA MET A 1 0.73 9.84 12.42
C MET A 1 2.00 9.23 12.98
N LEU A 2 2.17 7.91 12.90
CA LEU A 2 3.41 7.27 13.34
C LEU A 2 4.59 7.85 12.54
N SER A 3 5.67 8.27 13.20
CA SER A 3 6.89 8.81 12.58
C SER A 3 7.95 7.72 12.34
N ILE A 4 7.55 6.46 12.53
CA ILE A 4 8.38 5.29 12.27
C ILE A 4 8.34 5.02 10.78
N LEU A 5 9.52 5.07 10.14
CA LEU A 5 9.73 4.63 8.76
C LEU A 5 9.52 3.11 8.68
N MET A 6 8.26 2.70 8.52
CA MET A 6 7.87 1.32 8.25
C MET A 6 8.04 1.02 6.75
N GLU A 7 9.30 0.84 6.34
CA GLU A 7 9.62 0.43 4.97
C GLU A 7 9.46 -1.08 4.78
N ILE A 8 8.86 -1.47 3.65
CA ILE A 8 8.73 -2.87 3.22
C ILE A 8 9.61 -3.18 2.01
N GLY A 9 9.76 -4.47 1.71
CA GLY A 9 10.56 -4.94 0.58
C GLY A 9 12.07 -4.93 0.85
N GLY A 10 12.84 -4.71 -0.20
CA GLY A 10 14.30 -4.81 -0.24
C GLY A 10 14.78 -5.72 -1.36
N GLU A 11 16.09 -5.87 -1.48
CA GLU A 11 16.68 -6.80 -2.43
C GLU A 11 16.17 -8.23 -2.21
N GLY A 12 15.75 -8.89 -3.29
CA GLY A 12 15.14 -10.23 -3.23
C GLY A 12 13.66 -10.26 -2.84
N HIS A 13 13.07 -9.13 -2.44
CA HIS A 13 11.64 -9.05 -2.09
C HIS A 13 10.79 -8.62 -3.29
N VAL A 14 9.54 -9.10 -3.28
CA VAL A 14 8.50 -8.70 -4.24
C VAL A 14 7.39 -7.99 -3.49
N VAL A 15 7.12 -6.74 -3.85
CA VAL A 15 6.05 -5.92 -3.27
C VAL A 15 4.99 -5.66 -4.33
N GLU A 16 3.75 -6.05 -4.04
CA GLU A 16 2.58 -5.67 -4.83
C GLU A 16 2.09 -4.29 -4.38
N ILE A 17 1.88 -3.36 -5.31
CA ILE A 17 1.31 -2.03 -5.06
C ILE A 17 -0.02 -1.85 -5.80
N ASP A 18 -0.93 -1.08 -5.21
CA ASP A 18 -2.24 -0.80 -5.78
C ASP A 18 -2.87 0.48 -5.19
N GLU A 19 -3.76 1.09 -5.97
CA GLU A 19 -4.64 2.17 -5.56
C GLU A 19 -6.08 1.69 -5.57
N THR A 20 -6.72 1.76 -4.41
CA THR A 20 -8.14 1.47 -4.32
C THR A 20 -8.95 2.72 -4.00
N SER A 21 -10.10 2.85 -4.68
CA SER A 21 -11.13 3.78 -4.26
C SER A 21 -11.84 3.27 -3.02
N LEU A 22 -12.04 4.15 -2.05
CA LEU A 22 -12.84 3.92 -0.86
C LEU A 22 -14.15 4.71 -1.00
N LYS A 23 -14.99 4.24 -1.93
CA LYS A 23 -16.31 4.82 -2.14
C LYS A 23 -17.29 4.26 -1.11
N LYS A 24 -17.86 5.12 -0.27
CA LYS A 24 -19.03 4.74 0.54
C LYS A 24 -20.24 4.62 -0.38
N LYS A 25 -21.10 3.60 -0.17
CA LYS A 25 -22.41 3.54 -0.86
C LYS A 25 -23.15 4.86 -0.62
N SER A 26 -23.37 5.63 -1.67
CA SER A 26 -24.13 6.87 -1.61
C SER A 26 -25.57 6.63 -2.03
N LYS A 27 -26.54 7.14 -1.26
CA LYS A 27 -27.86 7.46 -1.82
C LYS A 27 -27.73 8.82 -2.53
N TYR A 28 -28.34 8.95 -3.72
CA TYR A 28 -28.41 10.21 -4.48
C TYR A 28 -27.06 10.81 -4.94
N ASN A 29 -26.05 9.98 -5.21
CA ASN A 29 -24.73 10.42 -5.70
C ASN A 29 -23.96 11.41 -4.79
N ARG A 30 -24.40 11.63 -3.55
CA ARG A 30 -23.74 12.50 -2.55
C ARG A 30 -22.70 11.75 -1.71
N GLY A 31 -21.94 10.88 -2.34
CA GLY A 31 -20.94 10.04 -1.68
C GLY A 31 -19.59 10.74 -1.56
N HIS A 32 -18.99 10.67 -0.39
CA HIS A 32 -17.58 11.03 -0.25
C HIS A 32 -16.70 9.95 -0.90
N HIS A 33 -15.74 10.39 -1.68
CA HIS A 33 -14.79 9.56 -2.41
C HIS A 33 -13.38 9.96 -2.01
N TYR A 34 -12.55 8.99 -1.67
CA TYR A 34 -11.13 9.20 -1.42
C TYR A 34 -10.36 7.94 -1.80
N TRP A 35 -9.08 8.13 -2.10
CA TRP A 35 -8.18 7.09 -2.54
C TRP A 35 -7.28 6.61 -1.40
N LEU A 36 -6.97 5.33 -1.45
CA LEU A 36 -5.98 4.66 -0.63
C LEU A 36 -4.92 4.09 -1.57
N PHE A 37 -3.66 4.42 -1.32
CA PHE A 37 -2.52 3.80 -1.98
C PHE A 37 -1.75 2.97 -0.96
N GLY A 38 -1.13 1.88 -1.39
CA GLY A 38 -0.25 1.13 -0.51
C GLY A 38 0.46 -0.02 -1.18
N GLY A 39 1.14 -0.82 -0.36
CA GLY A 39 1.93 -1.95 -0.79
C GLY A 39 1.83 -3.13 0.17
N VAL A 40 1.99 -4.36 -0.35
CA VAL A 40 2.13 -5.59 0.43
C VAL A 40 3.34 -6.36 -0.07
N ASP A 41 4.24 -6.71 0.85
CA ASP A 41 5.36 -7.60 0.61
C ASP A 41 4.89 -9.06 0.57
N ARG A 42 5.18 -9.74 -0.53
CA ARG A 42 4.81 -11.15 -0.75
C ARG A 42 5.56 -12.11 0.17
N THR A 43 6.77 -11.76 0.59
CA THR A 43 7.60 -12.59 1.45
C THR A 43 7.17 -12.47 2.91
N THR A 44 7.02 -11.24 3.39
CA THR A 44 6.83 -10.98 4.84
C THR A 44 5.37 -10.78 5.25
N ASN A 45 4.44 -10.57 4.30
CA ASN A 45 3.08 -10.08 4.56
C ASN A 45 3.00 -8.67 5.18
N HIS A 46 4.15 -8.03 5.44
CA HIS A 46 4.19 -6.64 5.85
C HIS A 46 3.63 -5.76 4.74
N TRP A 47 3.04 -4.65 5.14
CA TRP A 47 2.28 -3.79 4.25
C TRP A 47 2.31 -2.36 4.72
N PHE A 48 1.89 -1.42 3.89
CA PHE A 48 1.58 -0.05 4.30
C PHE A 48 0.35 0.43 3.52
N GLY A 49 -0.39 1.39 4.05
CA GLY A 49 -1.54 1.98 3.37
C GLY A 49 -1.74 3.43 3.77
N ILE A 50 -1.69 4.33 2.79
CA ILE A 50 -1.76 5.78 2.95
C ILE A 50 -2.98 6.33 2.22
N VAL A 51 -3.81 7.08 2.95
CA VAL A 51 -4.98 7.75 2.38
C VAL A 51 -4.49 9.00 1.64
N THR A 52 -4.56 8.98 0.31
CA THR A 52 -4.10 10.11 -0.54
C THR A 52 -5.21 11.08 -0.91
N TYR A 53 -6.45 10.79 -0.48
CA TYR A 53 -7.63 11.60 -0.75
C TYR A 53 -7.90 11.79 -2.24
N GLU A 54 -7.64 12.97 -2.79
CA GLU A 54 -7.84 13.31 -4.21
C GLU A 54 -6.51 13.33 -4.98
N ASP A 55 -5.38 13.45 -4.28
CA ASP A 55 -4.06 13.51 -4.90
C ASP A 55 -3.57 12.09 -5.23
N ARG A 56 -3.51 11.79 -6.52
CA ARG A 56 -2.87 10.59 -7.08
C ARG A 56 -1.93 10.96 -8.19
N THR A 57 -1.30 12.12 -8.08
CA THR A 57 -0.34 12.55 -9.08
C THR A 57 0.89 11.65 -9.04
N LYS A 58 1.54 11.49 -10.19
CA LYS A 58 2.76 10.69 -10.29
C LYS A 58 3.85 11.12 -9.29
N PRO A 59 4.11 12.42 -9.04
CA PRO A 59 5.05 12.85 -8.01
C PRO A 59 4.67 12.37 -6.61
N THR A 60 3.40 12.52 -6.22
CA THR A 60 2.91 12.09 -4.90
C THR A 60 3.07 10.59 -4.70
N LEU A 61 2.63 9.77 -5.65
CA LEU A 61 2.81 8.32 -5.55
C LEU A 61 4.28 7.90 -5.59
N SER A 62 5.11 8.57 -6.39
CA SER A 62 6.56 8.30 -6.40
C SER A 62 7.20 8.64 -5.06
N ALA A 63 6.78 9.73 -4.39
CA ALA A 63 7.26 10.07 -3.06
C ALA A 63 6.89 8.99 -2.04
N LEU A 64 5.63 8.53 -2.05
CA LEU A 64 5.16 7.46 -1.15
C LEU A 64 5.89 6.14 -1.39
N ILE A 65 6.14 5.76 -2.65
CA ILE A 65 6.96 4.59 -3.01
C ILE A 65 8.39 4.75 -2.48
N LYS A 66 8.96 5.94 -2.59
CA LYS A 66 10.33 6.23 -2.14
C LYS A 66 10.46 6.18 -0.61
N GLU A 67 9.41 6.57 0.10
CA GLU A 67 9.34 6.64 1.56
C GLU A 67 9.04 5.29 2.21
N HIS A 68 8.18 4.46 1.62
CA HIS A 68 7.70 3.23 2.26
C HIS A 68 8.29 1.94 1.68
N MET A 69 9.19 2.03 0.69
CA MET A 69 9.80 0.86 0.07
C MET A 69 11.32 0.97 0.08
N LYS A 70 11.97 -0.13 0.46
CA LYS A 70 13.43 -0.24 0.48
C LYS A 70 13.98 -0.35 -0.93
N ALA A 71 15.14 0.24 -1.17
CA ALA A 71 15.86 0.12 -2.44
C ALA A 71 16.08 -1.35 -2.86
N GLY A 72 16.16 -1.60 -4.17
CA GLY A 72 16.35 -2.94 -4.74
C GLY A 72 15.09 -3.81 -4.82
N THR A 73 13.94 -3.31 -4.34
CA THR A 73 12.66 -4.03 -4.38
C THR A 73 12.21 -4.34 -5.81
N THR A 74 11.64 -5.54 -6.01
CA THR A 74 10.86 -5.86 -7.21
C THR A 74 9.41 -5.47 -6.98
N ILE A 75 8.93 -4.48 -7.73
CA ILE A 75 7.58 -3.95 -7.63
C ILE A 75 6.67 -4.67 -8.63
N MET A 76 5.50 -5.11 -8.19
CA MET A 76 4.41 -5.61 -9.04
C MET A 76 3.24 -4.63 -8.97
N SER A 77 2.69 -4.22 -10.11
CA SER A 77 1.52 -3.34 -10.16
C SER A 77 0.58 -3.66 -11.32
N ASP A 78 -0.63 -3.11 -11.28
CA ASP A 78 -1.47 -3.03 -12.47
C ASP A 78 -0.88 -2.05 -13.49
N GLN A 79 -1.22 -2.24 -14.77
CA GLN A 79 -0.86 -1.30 -15.83
C GLN A 79 -1.78 -0.09 -15.80
N ILE A 80 -1.37 0.95 -15.07
CA ILE A 80 -1.98 2.29 -15.11
C ILE A 80 -0.97 3.33 -15.58
N ALA A 81 -1.47 4.41 -16.19
CA ALA A 81 -0.64 5.47 -16.77
C ALA A 81 0.29 6.17 -15.76
N LEU A 82 -0.02 6.09 -14.46
CA LEU A 82 0.81 6.65 -13.39
C LEU A 82 2.14 5.90 -13.23
N TYR A 83 2.11 4.58 -13.43
CA TYR A 83 3.26 3.70 -13.26
C TYR A 83 3.89 3.31 -14.58
N VAL A 84 3.07 3.03 -15.60
CA VAL A 84 3.48 2.44 -16.86
C VAL A 84 2.83 3.17 -18.03
N SER A 85 3.63 3.65 -19.00
CA SER A 85 3.08 4.19 -20.25
C SER A 85 2.46 3.09 -21.10
N MET A 86 1.51 3.43 -21.98
CA MET A 86 0.83 2.43 -22.84
C MET A 86 1.79 1.57 -23.67
N ASN A 87 2.93 2.15 -24.10
CA ASN A 87 3.98 1.46 -24.84
C ASN A 87 5.05 0.77 -23.96
N GLY A 88 4.87 0.75 -22.64
CA GLY A 88 5.80 0.11 -21.68
C GLY A 88 7.16 0.78 -21.55
N LYS A 89 7.40 1.93 -22.21
CA LYS A 89 8.71 2.61 -22.21
C LYS A 89 8.99 3.36 -20.92
N HIS A 90 7.97 3.88 -20.25
CA HIS A 90 8.10 4.52 -18.95
C HIS A 90 7.51 3.59 -17.90
N THR A 91 8.30 3.24 -16.90
CA THR A 91 7.96 2.33 -15.79
C THR A 91 8.44 2.93 -14.48
N LEU A 92 8.17 2.27 -13.34
CA LEU A 92 8.74 2.67 -12.05
C LEU A 92 10.26 2.49 -12.01
N ALA A 93 10.79 1.50 -12.73
CA ALA A 93 12.22 1.21 -12.77
C ALA A 93 13.04 2.33 -13.45
N ASN A 94 12.47 3.03 -14.44
CA ASN A 94 13.12 4.14 -15.13
C ASN A 94 12.50 5.52 -14.80
N ASN A 95 11.71 5.59 -13.73
CA ASN A 95 11.15 6.84 -13.24
C ASN A 95 12.26 7.72 -12.64
N ARG A 96 12.44 8.94 -13.17
CA ARG A 96 13.47 9.89 -12.71
C ARG A 96 13.39 10.21 -11.22
N LEU A 97 12.20 10.16 -10.62
CA LEU A 97 11.98 10.41 -9.20
C LEU A 97 12.44 9.24 -8.30
N LEU A 98 12.62 8.05 -8.88
CA LEU A 98 12.95 6.80 -8.19
C LEU A 98 14.32 6.24 -8.60
N ARG A 99 15.10 6.99 -9.39
CA ARG A 99 16.34 6.50 -10.02
C ARG A 99 17.39 5.98 -9.04
N ASP A 100 17.40 6.52 -7.83
CA ASP A 100 18.35 6.18 -6.77
C ASP A 100 17.96 4.93 -5.98
N LYS A 101 16.76 4.39 -6.20
CA LYS A 101 16.26 3.23 -5.46
C LYS A 101 16.51 1.89 -6.15
N ASN A 102 16.97 1.88 -7.40
CA ASN A 102 17.28 0.65 -8.16
C ASN A 102 16.12 -0.37 -8.15
N TYR A 103 14.88 0.10 -8.34
CA TYR A 103 13.71 -0.79 -8.38
C TYR A 103 13.66 -1.61 -9.66
N LYS A 104 13.20 -2.86 -9.54
CA LYS A 104 12.69 -3.63 -10.68
C LYS A 104 11.19 -3.45 -10.74
N HIS A 105 10.62 -3.38 -11.93
CA HIS A 105 9.18 -3.21 -12.09
C HIS A 105 8.62 -4.25 -13.05
N LEU A 106 7.65 -5.02 -12.55
CA LEU A 106 6.80 -5.91 -13.29
C LEU A 106 5.37 -5.39 -13.23
N TRP A 107 4.61 -5.56 -14.29
CA TRP A 107 3.22 -5.10 -14.32
C TRP A 107 2.34 -6.05 -15.12
N VAL A 108 1.04 -6.01 -14.83
CA VAL A 108 0.02 -6.80 -15.53
C VAL A 108 -0.97 -5.89 -16.24
N ASN A 109 -1.28 -6.21 -17.50
CA ASN A 109 -2.30 -5.51 -18.26
C ASN A 109 -3.64 -6.25 -18.16
N HIS A 110 -4.51 -5.83 -17.23
CA HIS A 110 -5.83 -6.42 -17.02
C HIS A 110 -6.82 -6.25 -18.18
N SER A 111 -6.53 -5.39 -19.16
CA SER A 111 -7.33 -5.36 -20.41
C SER A 111 -7.06 -6.57 -21.31
N LYS A 112 -5.95 -7.28 -21.09
CA LYS A 112 -5.53 -8.43 -21.88
C LYS A 112 -5.57 -9.73 -21.08
N THR A 113 -5.07 -9.71 -19.85
CA THR A 113 -4.84 -10.92 -19.05
C THR A 113 -4.97 -10.62 -17.57
N TYR A 114 -5.52 -11.56 -16.79
CA TYR A 114 -5.60 -11.46 -15.33
C TYR A 114 -4.24 -11.71 -14.65
N VAL A 115 -3.41 -12.57 -15.24
CA VAL A 115 -2.03 -12.83 -14.85
C VAL A 115 -1.17 -12.63 -16.09
N ASP A 116 -0.07 -11.90 -15.98
CA ASP A 116 0.85 -11.78 -17.11
C ASP A 116 1.48 -13.15 -17.40
N PRO A 117 1.30 -13.73 -18.61
CA PRO A 117 1.71 -15.10 -18.88
C PRO A 117 3.23 -15.26 -19.01
N ALA A 118 3.97 -14.18 -19.30
CA ALA A 118 5.41 -14.23 -19.47
C ALA A 118 6.16 -14.12 -18.13
N THR A 119 5.64 -13.31 -17.21
CA THR A 119 6.30 -12.98 -15.94
C THR A 119 5.59 -13.57 -14.72
N GLY A 120 4.35 -14.06 -14.87
CA GLY A 120 3.51 -14.52 -13.76
C GLY A 120 2.99 -13.39 -12.87
N THR A 121 3.08 -12.13 -13.32
CA THR A 121 2.73 -10.96 -12.50
C THR A 121 1.23 -10.87 -12.23
N HIS A 122 0.87 -10.60 -10.98
CA HIS A 122 -0.49 -10.33 -10.52
C HIS A 122 -0.46 -9.51 -9.22
N THR A 123 -1.58 -8.86 -8.87
CA THR A 123 -1.75 -7.97 -7.71
C THR A 123 -2.81 -8.47 -6.72
N ASN A 124 -3.12 -9.76 -6.78
CA ASN A 124 -4.20 -10.38 -5.99
C ASN A 124 -4.05 -10.24 -4.47
N ARG A 125 -2.80 -10.22 -3.96
CA ARG A 125 -2.56 -10.18 -2.51
C ARG A 125 -2.92 -8.81 -1.96
N ILE A 126 -2.51 -7.75 -2.65
CA ILE A 126 -2.86 -6.39 -2.25
C ILE A 126 -4.36 -6.10 -2.43
N GLU A 127 -4.98 -6.60 -3.50
CA GLU A 127 -6.44 -6.48 -3.67
C GLU A 127 -7.21 -7.14 -2.51
N GLY A 128 -6.76 -8.33 -2.09
CA GLY A 128 -7.30 -9.05 -0.93
C GLY A 128 -7.08 -8.27 0.37
N ALA A 129 -5.89 -7.71 0.57
CA ALA A 129 -5.56 -6.89 1.72
C ALA A 129 -6.49 -5.66 1.83
N TRP A 130 -6.79 -4.99 0.72
CA TRP A 130 -7.72 -3.85 0.69
C TRP A 130 -9.15 -4.22 1.06
N LYS A 131 -9.62 -5.39 0.64
CA LYS A 131 -10.96 -5.87 1.03
C LYS A 131 -11.07 -6.03 2.55
N ILE A 132 -10.06 -6.62 3.18
CA ILE A 132 -10.08 -6.96 4.61
C ILE A 132 -9.72 -5.75 5.48
N ARG A 133 -8.61 -5.06 5.17
CA ARG A 133 -7.99 -4.07 6.05
C ARG A 133 -8.60 -2.67 5.93
N ALA A 134 -9.17 -2.32 4.78
CA ALA A 134 -9.64 -0.96 4.53
C ALA A 134 -11.13 -0.88 4.17
N LYS A 135 -11.54 -1.53 3.07
CA LYS A 135 -12.89 -1.39 2.49
C LYS A 135 -13.98 -1.74 3.49
N HIS A 136 -13.81 -2.83 4.23
CA HIS A 136 -14.79 -3.27 5.22
C HIS A 136 -15.11 -2.19 6.26
N HIS A 137 -14.09 -1.50 6.78
CA HIS A 137 -14.23 -0.48 7.82
C HIS A 137 -14.67 0.88 7.24
N ALA A 138 -14.13 1.27 6.09
CA ALA A 138 -14.51 2.51 5.41
C ALA A 138 -15.99 2.51 4.97
N ILE A 139 -16.51 1.36 4.51
CA ILE A 139 -17.88 1.24 4.02
C ILE A 139 -18.90 1.15 5.19
N ARG A 140 -18.52 0.58 6.33
CA ARG A 140 -19.40 0.38 7.51
C ARG A 140 -19.58 1.59 8.42
N GLY A 141 -19.19 2.79 7.98
CA GLY A 141 -19.59 4.04 8.63
C GLY A 141 -18.51 4.75 9.43
N MET A 142 -17.26 4.33 9.35
CA MET A 142 -16.13 5.06 9.94
C MET A 142 -16.07 6.50 9.40
N LYS A 143 -15.82 7.47 10.29
CA LYS A 143 -15.58 8.86 9.89
C LYS A 143 -14.26 8.95 9.11
N LYS A 144 -14.25 9.70 8.01
CA LYS A 144 -13.08 9.89 7.12
C LYS A 144 -11.79 10.22 7.88
N ALA A 145 -11.89 11.16 8.83
CA ALA A 145 -10.75 11.62 9.62
C ALA A 145 -10.12 10.54 10.52
N LEU A 146 -10.87 9.48 10.85
CA LEU A 146 -10.40 8.39 11.70
C LEU A 146 -9.75 7.26 10.90
N LEU A 147 -9.99 7.18 9.59
CA LEU A 147 -9.47 6.09 8.78
C LEU A 147 -7.94 6.03 8.76
N PRO A 148 -7.19 7.15 8.61
CA PRO A 148 -5.73 7.09 8.69
C PRO A 148 -5.25 6.54 10.03
N MET A 149 -5.81 7.00 11.15
CA MET A 149 -5.44 6.52 12.49
C MET A 149 -5.75 5.03 12.68
N TYR A 150 -6.87 4.56 12.12
CA TYR A 150 -7.21 3.15 12.14
C TYR A 150 -6.23 2.30 11.31
N LEU A 151 -5.84 2.78 10.12
CA LEU A 151 -4.86 2.09 9.28
C LEU A 151 -3.50 2.04 9.97
N ASP A 152 -3.05 3.13 10.61
CA ASP A 152 -1.81 3.19 11.39
C ASP A 152 -1.83 2.17 12.55
N GLU A 153 -2.92 2.10 13.31
CA GLU A 153 -3.07 1.13 14.41
C GLU A 153 -3.09 -0.31 13.90
N TYR A 154 -3.88 -0.58 12.85
CA TYR A 154 -3.95 -1.92 12.26
C TYR A 154 -2.60 -2.35 11.71
N LEU A 155 -1.90 -1.43 11.04
CA LEU A 155 -0.58 -1.62 10.50
C LEU A 155 0.39 -2.03 11.61
N TRP A 156 0.46 -1.23 12.67
CA TRP A 156 1.28 -1.53 13.85
C TRP A 156 0.98 -2.91 14.43
N ARG A 157 -0.30 -3.16 14.71
CA ARG A 157 -0.76 -4.44 15.26
C ARG A 157 -0.35 -5.60 14.36
N SER A 158 -0.51 -5.47 13.05
CA SER A 158 -0.18 -6.55 12.11
C SER A 158 1.31 -6.88 11.99
N TRP A 159 2.21 -5.94 12.29
CA TRP A 159 3.65 -6.17 12.22
C TRP A 159 4.24 -6.64 13.55
N PHE A 160 3.70 -6.15 14.67
CA PHE A 160 4.35 -6.28 15.97
C PHE A 160 3.53 -7.06 17.00
N THR A 161 2.43 -7.70 16.58
CA THR A 161 1.63 -8.53 17.48
C THR A 161 1.35 -9.89 16.85
N PRO A 162 1.29 -10.96 17.66
CA PRO A 162 0.98 -12.30 17.16
C PRO A 162 -0.48 -12.39 16.65
N PRO A 163 -0.82 -13.37 15.78
CA PRO A 163 -2.14 -13.51 15.17
C PRO A 163 -3.34 -13.63 16.14
N GLN A 164 -3.09 -13.89 17.42
CA GLN A 164 -4.08 -14.06 18.49
C GLN A 164 -3.77 -13.19 19.71
N ALA A 165 -3.13 -12.03 19.48
CA ALA A 165 -2.77 -11.09 20.54
C ALA A 165 -3.99 -10.64 21.35
N THR A 166 -3.86 -10.65 22.67
CA THR A 166 -4.86 -10.04 23.56
C THR A 166 -4.78 -8.52 23.48
N GLN A 167 -5.80 -7.82 24.00
CA GLN A 167 -5.74 -6.36 24.10
C GLN A 167 -4.53 -5.87 24.91
N SER A 168 -4.11 -6.63 25.93
CA SER A 168 -2.92 -6.30 26.72
C SER A 168 -1.64 -6.41 25.87
N ASP A 169 -1.54 -7.42 25.02
CA ASP A 169 -0.38 -7.61 24.13
C ASP A 169 -0.27 -6.48 23.10
N VAL A 170 -1.41 -6.06 22.54
CA VAL A 170 -1.47 -4.93 21.60
C VAL A 170 -1.01 -3.64 22.29
N LEU A 171 -1.54 -3.35 23.48
CA LEU A 171 -1.16 -2.16 24.25
C LEU A 171 0.33 -2.19 24.63
N ARG A 172 0.85 -3.33 25.11
CA ARG A 172 2.28 -3.48 25.43
C ARG A 172 3.16 -3.29 24.21
N SER A 173 2.77 -3.85 23.06
CA SER A 173 3.49 -3.69 21.79
C SER A 173 3.53 -2.22 21.36
N LEU A 174 2.40 -1.52 21.44
CA LEU A 174 2.33 -0.07 21.15
C LEU A 174 3.22 0.74 22.07
N VAL A 175 3.14 0.53 23.40
CA VAL A 175 3.97 1.25 24.38
C VAL A 175 5.45 0.98 24.14
N THR A 176 5.82 -0.29 23.92
CA THR A 176 7.21 -0.68 23.61
C THR A 176 7.70 -0.01 22.33
N GLY A 177 6.84 0.07 21.32
CA GLY A 177 7.12 0.80 20.08
C GLY A 177 7.36 2.28 20.31
N ILE A 178 6.47 2.94 21.06
CA ILE A 178 6.61 4.36 21.37
C ILE A 178 7.94 4.60 22.09
N VAL A 179 8.27 3.81 23.10
CA VAL A 179 9.55 3.93 23.81
C VAL A 179 10.72 3.71 22.87
N LYS A 180 10.70 2.67 22.03
CA LYS A 180 11.84 2.31 21.17
C LYS A 180 12.14 3.34 20.07
N TYR A 181 11.11 4.01 19.56
CA TYR A 181 11.23 4.82 18.35
C TYR A 181 11.03 6.33 18.57
N TYR A 182 10.61 6.75 19.77
CA TYR A 182 10.38 8.16 20.10
C TYR A 182 11.15 8.66 21.32
N TYR A 183 11.85 7.77 22.03
CA TYR A 183 12.74 8.07 23.15
C TYR A 183 14.08 7.37 22.93
#